data_AF-A0AAE4IGE7-F1
#
_entry.id   AF-A0AAE4IGE7-F1
#
_cell.length_a   1.000
_cell.length_b   1.000
_cell.length_c   1.000
_cell.angle_alpha   90.00
_cell.angle_beta   90.00
_cell.angle_gamma   90.00
#
_symmetry.space_group_name_H-M   'P 1'
#
loop_
_entity.id
_entity.type
_entity.pdbx_description
1 polymer ?
#
loop_
_entity_poly.entity_id
_entity_poly.type
_entity_poly.pdbx_seq_one_letter_code
_entity_poly.pdbx_strand_id
1 'polypeptide(L)'
;MMKKHNCNMVYCATEDERIYRMFEKEFGEKLIPNTQEKYGDNHGKLLMQINREEKRDILEITKQYYRSMYIVSQCDCLVAGVVSGTNAVLCMPNKFKDTYIFKLGCVTEEDVKEYRTLWD
;
A
#
# COMPACT_ATOMS: atom_id res chain seq x y z
N MET A 1 17.52 -0.50 -3.91
CA MET A 1 16.87 -0.78 -5.22
C MET A 1 16.95 0.40 -6.19
N MET A 2 16.53 1.61 -5.83
CA MET A 2 16.54 2.76 -6.77
C MET A 2 17.88 2.96 -7.50
N LYS A 3 19.01 3.01 -6.77
CA LYS A 3 20.36 3.10 -7.39
C LYS A 3 20.71 1.90 -8.28
N LYS A 4 20.34 0.68 -7.85
CA LYS A 4 20.65 -0.58 -8.55
C LYS A 4 19.96 -0.66 -9.92
N HIS A 5 18.72 -0.18 -10.01
CA HIS A 5 17.88 -0.27 -11.21
C HIS A 5 17.63 1.07 -11.89
N ASN A 6 18.36 2.12 -11.48
CA ASN A 6 18.22 3.48 -11.99
C ASN A 6 16.78 4.01 -11.94
N CYS A 7 16.03 3.70 -10.88
CA CYS A 7 14.68 4.22 -10.67
C CYS A 7 14.74 5.65 -10.15
N ASN A 8 14.07 6.58 -10.84
CA ASN A 8 14.10 8.00 -10.52
C ASN A 8 12.82 8.52 -9.85
N MET A 9 11.75 7.71 -9.86
CA MET A 9 10.45 8.03 -9.29
C MET A 9 10.02 6.94 -8.29
N VAL A 10 9.17 7.32 -7.34
CA VAL A 10 8.58 6.46 -6.32
C VAL A 10 7.06 6.59 -6.39
N TYR A 11 6.33 5.47 -6.35
CA TYR A 11 4.89 5.49 -6.12
C TYR A 11 4.60 4.84 -4.77
N CYS A 12 3.94 5.58 -3.87
CA CYS A 12 3.57 5.08 -2.54
C CYS A 12 2.10 4.65 -2.52
N ALA A 13 1.87 3.35 -2.70
CA ALA A 13 0.56 2.72 -2.65
C ALA A 13 0.10 2.55 -1.19
N THR A 14 -0.35 3.64 -0.56
CA THR A 14 -0.89 3.64 0.79
C THR A 14 -2.18 4.46 0.89
N GLU A 15 -3.07 3.97 1.75
CA GLU A 15 -4.28 4.65 2.20
C GLU A 15 -4.05 5.39 3.54
N ASP A 16 -2.95 5.11 4.26
CA ASP A 16 -2.61 5.81 5.51
C ASP A 16 -2.01 7.19 5.20
N GLU A 17 -2.68 8.24 5.70
CA GLU A 17 -2.28 9.62 5.49
C GLU A 17 -0.89 9.93 6.07
N ARG A 18 -0.57 9.39 7.24
CA ARG A 18 0.70 9.65 7.93
C ARG A 18 1.86 9.07 7.14
N ILE A 19 1.70 7.83 6.65
CA ILE A 19 2.70 7.19 5.79
C ILE A 19 2.89 8.00 4.51
N TYR A 20 1.80 8.43 3.87
CA TYR A 20 1.91 9.20 2.63
C TYR A 20 2.64 10.53 2.83
N ARG A 21 2.32 11.27 3.90
CA ARG A 21 3.01 12.54 4.26
C ARG A 21 4.50 12.35 4.52
N MET A 22 4.90 11.23 5.13
CA MET A 22 6.33 10.90 5.31
C MET A 22 7.02 10.71 3.96
N PHE A 23 6.37 10.05 2.99
CA PHE A 23 6.90 9.88 1.64
C PHE A 23 6.96 11.20 0.88
N GLU A 24 5.96 12.08 1.00
CA GLU A 24 5.97 13.41 0.40
C GLU A 24 7.18 14.22 0.89
N LYS A 25 7.44 14.19 2.20
CA LYS A 25 8.58 14.88 2.81
C LYS A 25 9.93 14.33 2.32
N GLU A 26 10.06 13.01 2.21
CA GLU A 26 11.32 12.36 1.86
C GLU A 26 11.62 12.42 0.35
N PHE A 27 10.62 12.18 -0.48
CA PHE A 27 10.81 12.00 -1.92
C PHE A 27 10.45 13.24 -2.75
N GLY A 28 9.62 14.15 -2.23
CA GLY A 28 9.27 15.42 -2.89
C GLY A 28 8.86 15.21 -4.34
N GLU A 29 9.54 15.88 -5.27
CA GLU A 29 9.30 15.82 -6.72
C GLU A 29 9.45 14.41 -7.33
N LYS A 30 10.15 13.50 -6.65
CA LYS A 30 10.29 12.11 -7.09
C LYS A 30 9.09 11.24 -6.72
N LEU A 31 8.17 11.74 -5.89
CA LEU A 31 6.96 11.01 -5.53
C LEU A 31 5.87 11.21 -6.60
N ILE A 32 5.48 10.11 -7.24
CA ILE A 32 4.30 10.07 -8.10
C ILE A 32 3.07 10.21 -7.21
N PRO A 33 2.16 11.17 -7.50
CA PRO A 33 0.99 11.40 -6.68
C PRO A 33 0.09 10.16 -6.57
N ASN A 34 -0.25 9.77 -5.34
CA ASN A 34 -1.28 8.77 -5.09
C ASN A 34 -2.59 9.45 -4.72
N THR A 35 -3.49 9.57 -5.71
CA THR A 35 -4.81 10.22 -5.59
C THR A 35 -5.88 9.33 -4.95
N GLN A 36 -5.51 8.18 -4.39
CA GLN A 36 -6.42 7.42 -3.53
C GLN A 36 -6.76 8.23 -2.27
N GLU A 37 -8.00 8.12 -1.79
CA GLU A 37 -8.40 8.69 -0.52
C GLU A 37 -7.46 8.23 0.61
N LYS A 38 -7.14 9.16 1.51
CA LYS A 38 -6.28 8.90 2.65
C LYS A 38 -7.13 8.87 3.92
N TYR A 39 -6.76 7.99 4.83
CA TYR A 39 -7.37 7.80 6.13
C TYR A 39 -6.37 8.27 7.19
N GLY A 40 -6.88 9.04 8.14
CA GLY A 40 -6.14 9.39 9.35
C GLY A 40 -6.10 8.23 10.33
N ASP A 41 -6.07 8.55 11.62
CA ASP A 41 -6.18 7.53 12.66
C ASP A 41 -7.53 6.77 12.54
N ASN A 42 -7.45 5.45 12.50
CA ASN A 42 -8.61 4.56 12.41
C ASN A 42 -9.09 4.07 13.77
N HIS A 43 -8.42 4.44 14.87
CA HIS A 43 -8.71 4.04 16.24
C HIS A 43 -8.90 2.51 16.39
N GLY A 44 -8.12 1.72 15.65
CA GLY A 44 -8.17 0.26 15.67
C GLY A 44 -9.31 -0.36 14.85
N LYS A 45 -10.13 0.44 14.15
CA LYS A 45 -11.17 -0.05 13.23
C LYS A 45 -10.56 -0.46 11.89
N LEU A 46 -11.18 -1.45 11.25
CA LEU A 46 -10.88 -1.79 9.86
C LEU A 46 -11.42 -0.70 8.93
N LEU A 47 -10.73 -0.43 7.81
CA LEU A 47 -11.18 0.57 6.84
C LEU A 47 -12.57 0.26 6.28
N MET A 48 -12.94 -1.01 6.13
CA MET A 48 -14.30 -1.41 5.74
C MET A 48 -15.37 -0.90 6.73
N GLN A 49 -15.07 -0.92 8.04
CA GLN A 49 -15.99 -0.42 9.06
C GLN A 49 -16.13 1.09 8.95
N ILE A 50 -15.01 1.80 8.82
CA ILE A 50 -14.99 3.26 8.62
C ILE A 50 -15.79 3.65 7.37
N ASN A 51 -15.54 2.99 6.25
CA ASN A 51 -16.24 3.27 4.99
C ASN A 51 -17.75 3.10 5.10
N ARG A 52 -18.20 2.09 5.86
CA ARG A 52 -19.62 1.85 6.12
C ARG A 52 -20.22 2.89 7.05
N GLU A 53 -19.55 3.21 8.16
CA GLU A 53 -20.00 4.18 9.16
C GLU A 53 -20.10 5.59 8.57
N GLU A 54 -19.07 5.99 7.81
CA GLU A 54 -19.00 7.30 7.15
C GLU A 54 -19.77 7.36 5.82
N LYS A 55 -20.40 6.25 5.41
CA LYS A 55 -21.19 6.13 4.17
C LYS A 55 -20.41 6.58 2.92
N ARG A 56 -19.13 6.22 2.84
CA ARG A 56 -18.28 6.55 1.69
C ARG A 56 -18.73 5.77 0.45
N ASP A 57 -18.39 6.30 -0.73
CA ASP A 57 -18.63 5.62 -1.99
C ASP A 57 -17.68 4.42 -2.15
N ILE A 58 -18.19 3.24 -1.78
CA ILE A 58 -17.44 1.98 -1.83
C ILE A 58 -17.00 1.64 -3.26
N LEU A 59 -17.81 1.97 -4.26
CA LEU A 59 -17.47 1.69 -5.65
C LEU A 59 -16.27 2.54 -6.07
N GLU A 60 -16.27 3.82 -5.71
CA GLU A 60 -15.14 4.70 -6.02
C GLU A 60 -13.87 4.32 -5.26
N ILE A 61 -13.96 4.02 -3.96
CA ILE A 61 -12.81 3.51 -3.18
C ILE A 61 -12.23 2.24 -3.82
N THR A 62 -13.10 1.31 -4.24
CA THR A 62 -12.68 0.08 -4.91
C THR A 62 -11.95 0.36 -6.23
N LYS A 63 -12.44 1.30 -7.05
CA LYS A 63 -11.75 1.71 -8.28
C LYS A 63 -10.37 2.32 -7.99
N GLN A 64 -10.26 3.16 -6.96
CA GLN A 64 -8.98 3.75 -6.56
C GLN A 64 -7.97 2.67 -6.14
N TYR A 65 -8.42 1.65 -5.40
CA TYR A 65 -7.59 0.51 -5.00
C TYR A 65 -7.06 -0.28 -6.22
N TYR A 66 -7.93 -0.63 -7.17
CA TYR A 66 -7.51 -1.32 -8.40
C TYR A 66 -6.59 -0.46 -9.28
N ARG A 67 -6.85 0.86 -9.37
CA ARG A 67 -5.96 1.80 -10.06
C ARG A 67 -4.57 1.82 -9.43
N SER A 68 -4.49 1.84 -8.10
CA SER A 68 -3.23 1.80 -7.34
C SER A 68 -2.46 0.51 -7.63
N MET A 69 -3.13 -0.66 -7.56
CA MET A 69 -2.50 -1.95 -7.91
C MET A 69 -2.02 -1.99 -9.36
N TYR A 70 -2.79 -1.44 -10.30
CA TYR A 70 -2.35 -1.35 -11.69
C TYR A 70 -1.09 -0.51 -11.82
N ILE A 71 -1.04 0.69 -11.21
CA ILE A 71 0.17 1.55 -11.24
C ILE A 71 1.37 0.79 -10.65
N VAL A 72 1.18 0.13 -9.50
CA VAL A 72 2.22 -0.69 -8.86
C VAL A 72 2.73 -1.77 -9.81
N SER A 73 1.85 -2.50 -10.51
CA SER A 73 2.27 -3.53 -11.48
C SER A 73 3.13 -3.00 -12.63
N GLN A 74 3.07 -1.69 -12.91
CA GLN A 74 3.85 -1.04 -13.95
C GLN A 74 5.23 -0.56 -13.47
N CYS A 75 5.51 -0.58 -12.16
CA CYS A 75 6.80 -0.16 -11.61
C CYS A 75 7.93 -1.14 -11.96
N ASP A 76 9.16 -0.62 -12.09
CA ASP A 76 10.35 -1.44 -12.33
C ASP A 76 10.77 -2.28 -11.11
N CYS A 77 10.40 -1.86 -9.90
CA CYS A 77 10.78 -2.50 -8.64
C CYS A 77 9.64 -2.43 -7.64
N LEU A 78 9.54 -3.43 -6.76
CA LEU A 78 8.58 -3.47 -5.66
C LEU A 78 9.29 -3.55 -4.31
N VAL A 79 8.91 -2.69 -3.37
CA VAL A 79 9.24 -2.81 -1.94
C VAL A 79 7.94 -2.80 -1.16
N ALA A 80 7.62 -3.89 -0.46
CA ALA A 80 6.32 -4.03 0.20
C ALA A 80 6.37 -4.97 1.41
N GLY A 81 5.35 -4.90 2.28
CA GLY A 81 5.08 -5.95 3.28
C GLY A 81 4.29 -7.12 2.70
N VAL A 82 4.20 -8.23 3.43
CA VAL A 82 3.31 -9.36 3.08
C VAL A 82 1.88 -8.99 3.45
N VAL A 83 1.15 -8.46 2.48
CA VAL A 83 -0.28 -8.11 2.59
C VAL A 83 -1.03 -8.55 1.32
N SER A 84 -2.37 -8.59 1.38
CA SER A 84 -3.20 -9.07 0.27
C SER A 84 -2.95 -8.30 -1.03
N GLY A 85 -2.75 -6.98 -0.95
CA GLY A 85 -2.43 -6.16 -2.12
C GLY A 85 -1.09 -6.51 -2.77
N THR A 86 -0.06 -6.79 -1.96
CA THR A 86 1.25 -7.25 -2.44
C THR A 86 1.13 -8.58 -3.17
N ASN A 87 0.43 -9.54 -2.58
CA ASN A 87 0.20 -10.85 -3.21
C ASN A 87 -0.57 -10.70 -4.52
N ALA A 88 -1.58 -9.83 -4.56
CA ALA A 88 -2.36 -9.55 -5.76
C ALA A 88 -1.47 -9.03 -6.90
N VAL A 89 -0.66 -8.00 -6.67
CA VAL A 89 0.21 -7.44 -7.74
C VAL A 89 1.31 -8.38 -8.19
N LEU A 90 1.79 -9.27 -7.31
CA LEU A 90 2.76 -10.32 -7.67
C LEU A 90 2.14 -11.42 -8.55
N CYS A 91 0.84 -11.72 -8.35
CA CYS A 91 0.10 -12.69 -9.17
C CYS A 91 -0.40 -12.10 -10.50
N MET A 92 -0.45 -10.78 -10.64
CA MET A 92 -0.82 -10.10 -11.89
C MET A 92 0.39 -10.00 -12.83
N PRO A 93 0.19 -9.88 -14.15
CA PRO A 93 1.25 -9.46 -15.07
C PRO A 93 1.87 -8.14 -14.59
N ASN A 94 3.17 -8.15 -14.32
CA ASN A 94 3.90 -7.02 -13.76
C ASN A 94 5.25 -6.82 -14.46
N LYS A 95 5.86 -5.66 -14.23
CA LYS A 95 7.14 -5.24 -14.84
C LYS A 95 8.33 -5.29 -13.87
N PHE A 96 8.17 -5.93 -12.71
CA PHE A 96 9.20 -5.91 -11.68
C PHE A 96 10.47 -6.62 -12.14
N LYS A 97 11.58 -5.89 -12.15
CA LYS A 97 12.94 -6.40 -12.34
C LYS A 97 13.53 -6.96 -11.05
N ASP A 98 13.02 -6.51 -9.92
CA ASP A 98 13.49 -6.86 -8.58
C ASP A 98 12.38 -6.57 -7.56
N THR A 99 12.31 -7.37 -6.51
CA THR A 99 11.32 -7.23 -5.44
C THR A 99 11.98 -7.43 -4.08
N TYR A 100 11.58 -6.64 -3.09
CA TYR A 100 11.96 -6.84 -1.70
C TYR A 100 10.71 -6.86 -0.83
N ILE A 101 10.37 -8.04 -0.31
CA ILE A 101 9.17 -8.24 0.49
C ILE A 101 9.55 -8.43 1.95
N PHE A 102 9.16 -7.47 2.79
CA PHE A 102 9.29 -7.60 4.24
C PHE A 102 8.31 -8.67 4.72
N LYS A 103 8.79 -9.60 5.56
CA LYS A 103 7.93 -10.54 6.33
C LYS A 103 7.25 -9.81 7.50
N LEU A 104 6.58 -8.71 7.17
CA LEU A 104 5.84 -7.84 8.07
C LEU A 104 4.51 -7.54 7.38
N GLY A 105 3.40 -7.82 8.05
CA GLY A 105 2.04 -7.70 7.52
C GLY A 105 1.17 -8.88 7.92
N CYS A 106 -0.13 -8.81 7.61
CA CYS A 106 -1.08 -9.85 7.95
C CYS A 106 -1.92 -10.21 6.71
N VAL A 107 -1.93 -11.48 6.33
CA VAL A 107 -2.70 -12.02 5.20
C VAL A 107 -3.63 -13.16 5.60
N THR A 108 -3.42 -13.76 6.76
CA THR A 108 -4.24 -14.80 7.37
C THR A 108 -4.75 -14.37 8.75
N GLU A 109 -5.77 -15.07 9.26
CA GLU A 109 -6.22 -14.89 10.65
C GLU A 109 -5.11 -15.21 11.67
N GLU A 110 -4.19 -16.13 11.33
CA GLU A 110 -3.04 -16.48 12.15
C GLU A 110 -2.05 -15.32 12.22
N ASP A 111 -1.75 -14.67 11.09
CA ASP A 111 -0.88 -13.49 11.07
C ASP A 111 -1.46 -12.34 11.89
N VAL A 112 -2.79 -12.17 11.89
CA VAL A 112 -3.45 -11.14 12.71
C VAL A 112 -3.32 -11.45 14.20
N LYS A 113 -3.41 -12.73 14.60
CA LYS A 113 -3.21 -13.15 15.99
C LYS A 113 -1.77 -12.89 16.43
N GLU A 114 -0.79 -13.31 15.63
CA GLU A 114 0.64 -13.10 15.91
C GLU A 114 0.98 -11.61 15.99
N TYR A 115 0.47 -10.81 15.04
CA TYR A 115 0.70 -9.36 15.03
C TYR A 115 0.15 -8.67 16.28
N ARG A 116 -1.05 -9.05 16.76
CA ARG A 116 -1.61 -8.47 17.99
C ARG A 116 -0.78 -8.78 19.22
N THR A 117 -0.19 -9.98 19.30
CA THR A 117 0.67 -10.36 20.44
C THR A 117 2.05 -9.69 20.46
N LEU A 118 2.50 -9.10 19.35
CA LEU A 118 3.80 -8.42 19.28
C LEU A 118 3.79 -7.01 19.88
N TRP A 119 2.60 -6.47 20.19
CA TRP A 119 2.41 -5.10 20.68
C TRP A 119 1.64 -5.03 22.01
N ASP A 120 1.38 -6.18 22.63
CA ASP A 120 0.97 -6.32 24.04
C ASP A 120 2.21 -6.58 24.92
#